data_AF-A0A923MDK2-F1
#
_entry.id   AF-A0A923MDK2-F1
#
_cell.length_a   1.000
_cell.length_b   1.000
_cell.length_c   1.000
_cell.angle_alpha   90.00
_cell.angle_beta   90.00
_cell.angle_gamma   90.00
#
_symmetry.space_group_name_H-M   'P 1'
#
loop_
_entity.id
_entity.type
_entity.pdbx_description
1 polymer ?
#
loop_
_entity_poly.entity_id
_entity_poly.type
_entity_poly.pdbx_seq_one_letter_code
_entity_poly.pdbx_strand_id
1 'polypeptide(L)'
;MNKLLTLFAVLMAPTVVGSQSLAGANGVRSGITAAARHVFDDATMPGKEFRVLHTTYAPGGQNPKHYHPSHVVFYVLEGSGVWQEEGKDPVTLKPGESLHVRPGMVHAHRNASTTEQLVFLEFVIVDKGQRSTVPMR
;
A
#
# COMPACT_ATOMS: atom_id res chain seq x y z
N MET A 1 -53.74 -22.82 -26.32
CA MET A 1 -52.48 -23.03 -25.58
C MET A 1 -51.36 -22.44 -26.39
N ASN A 2 -50.74 -21.35 -25.94
CA ASN A 2 -49.40 -20.89 -26.34
C ASN A 2 -49.00 -19.80 -25.32
N LYS A 3 -48.10 -20.13 -24.39
CA LYS A 3 -47.54 -19.17 -23.44
C LYS A 3 -46.29 -18.57 -24.08
N LEU A 4 -46.34 -17.27 -24.37
CA LEU A 4 -45.22 -16.48 -24.86
C LEU A 4 -44.25 -16.22 -23.69
N LEU A 5 -43.03 -16.73 -23.75
CA LEU A 5 -41.97 -16.40 -22.80
C LEU A 5 -41.34 -15.06 -23.20
N THR A 6 -41.47 -14.06 -22.35
CA THR A 6 -40.74 -12.79 -22.47
C THR A 6 -39.35 -12.95 -21.85
N LEU A 7 -38.30 -12.95 -22.68
CA LEU A 7 -36.91 -12.85 -22.22
C LEU A 7 -36.59 -11.39 -21.88
N PHE A 8 -36.23 -11.11 -20.62
CA PHE A 8 -35.60 -9.85 -20.24
C PHE A 8 -34.11 -9.91 -20.64
N ALA A 9 -33.74 -9.21 -21.71
CA ALA A 9 -32.34 -8.91 -22.00
C ALA A 9 -31.88 -7.78 -21.07
N VAL A 10 -31.10 -8.13 -20.03
CA VAL A 10 -30.41 -7.14 -19.21
C VAL A 10 -29.20 -6.65 -19.99
N LEU A 11 -29.31 -5.46 -20.58
CA LEU A 11 -28.18 -4.74 -21.17
C LEU A 11 -27.29 -4.25 -20.02
N MET A 12 -26.21 -4.97 -19.71
CA MET A 12 -25.13 -4.47 -18.86
C MET A 12 -24.30 -3.49 -19.70
N ALA A 13 -24.48 -2.19 -19.45
CA ALA A 13 -23.59 -1.18 -20.00
C ALA A 13 -22.19 -1.36 -19.36
N PRO A 14 -21.09 -1.29 -20.14
CA PRO A 14 -19.76 -1.30 -19.56
C PRO A 14 -19.59 0.00 -18.78
N THR A 15 -19.41 -0.12 -17.46
CA THR A 15 -18.96 0.99 -16.63
C THR A 15 -17.59 1.40 -17.13
N VAL A 16 -17.50 2.61 -17.67
CA VAL A 16 -16.23 3.26 -17.98
C VAL A 16 -15.49 3.42 -16.65
N VAL A 17 -14.51 2.56 -16.40
CA VAL A 17 -13.56 2.71 -15.30
C VAL A 17 -12.71 3.92 -15.66
N GLY A 18 -13.11 5.08 -15.17
CA GLY A 18 -12.32 6.29 -15.28
C GLY A 18 -10.98 6.06 -14.58
N SER A 19 -9.89 6.24 -15.31
CA SER A 19 -8.53 6.20 -14.77
C SER A 19 -8.42 7.24 -13.66
N GLN A 20 -8.52 6.80 -12.41
CA GLN A 20 -8.31 7.69 -11.28
C GLN A 20 -6.82 8.05 -11.25
N SER A 21 -6.56 9.29 -11.62
CA SER A 21 -5.27 9.96 -11.42
C SER A 21 -4.72 9.63 -10.05
N LEU A 22 -3.42 9.31 -10.00
CA LEU A 22 -2.64 9.09 -8.78
C LEU A 22 -2.86 10.23 -7.78
N ALA A 23 -3.77 10.04 -6.83
CA ALA A 23 -3.83 10.85 -5.62
C ALA A 23 -2.60 10.47 -4.76
N GLY A 24 -1.42 11.00 -5.13
CA GLY A 24 -0.13 10.69 -4.51
C GLY A 24 1.09 10.73 -5.45
N ALA A 25 0.93 11.00 -6.75
CA ALA A 25 2.06 11.02 -7.70
C ALA A 25 3.11 12.09 -7.38
N ASN A 26 2.66 13.30 -7.04
CA ASN A 26 3.50 14.48 -6.82
C ASN A 26 3.08 15.10 -5.49
N GLY A 27 3.83 14.85 -4.42
CA GLY A 27 3.48 15.36 -3.10
C GLY A 27 4.68 15.34 -2.15
N VAL A 28 4.51 15.97 -0.99
CA VAL A 28 5.47 15.87 0.10
C VAL A 28 5.04 14.71 1.01
N ARG A 29 6.01 13.89 1.41
CA ARG A 29 5.80 12.86 2.45
C ARG A 29 5.41 13.56 3.76
N SER A 30 4.21 13.27 4.27
CA SER A 30 3.66 14.01 5.42
C SER A 30 2.82 13.10 6.33
N GLY A 31 2.79 13.44 7.63
CA GLY A 31 1.91 12.78 8.60
C GLY A 31 2.25 11.32 8.89
N ILE A 32 3.52 10.90 8.74
CA ILE A 32 3.94 9.49 8.92
C ILE A 32 4.97 9.39 10.03
N THR A 33 4.65 8.58 11.04
CA THR A 33 5.57 8.18 12.09
C THR A 33 5.80 6.68 12.00
N ALA A 34 7.06 6.24 11.97
CA ALA A 34 7.42 4.83 11.98
C ALA A 34 8.32 4.53 13.17
N ALA A 35 7.95 3.54 13.98
CA ALA A 35 8.71 3.08 15.13
C ALA A 35 9.14 1.63 14.94
N ALA A 36 10.43 1.34 15.05
CA ALA A 36 10.90 -0.04 15.04
C ALA A 36 10.40 -0.78 16.29
N ARG A 37 9.77 -1.94 16.10
CA ARG A 37 9.33 -2.84 17.17
C ARG A 37 10.24 -4.02 17.33
N HIS A 38 10.84 -4.47 16.24
CA HIS A 38 11.82 -5.54 16.26
C HIS A 38 12.86 -5.30 15.16
N VAL A 39 14.12 -5.52 15.52
CA VAL A 39 15.26 -5.44 14.61
C VAL A 39 16.19 -6.56 15.01
N PHE A 40 16.54 -7.43 14.07
CA PHE A 40 17.55 -8.44 14.29
C PHE A 40 18.35 -8.69 13.03
N ASP A 41 19.59 -9.07 13.24
CA ASP A 41 20.43 -9.73 12.26
C ASP A 41 20.72 -11.16 12.74
N ASP A 42 20.93 -12.06 11.79
CA ASP A 42 21.21 -13.46 12.09
C ASP A 42 22.33 -13.95 11.18
N ALA A 43 23.16 -14.87 11.66
CA ALA A 43 24.27 -15.42 10.89
C ALA A 43 23.81 -16.16 9.62
N THR A 44 22.57 -16.66 9.61
CA THR A 44 21.92 -17.27 8.43
C THR A 44 21.48 -16.25 7.38
N MET A 45 21.51 -14.95 7.70
CA MET A 45 21.18 -13.83 6.81
C MET A 45 22.36 -12.83 6.72
N PRO A 46 23.54 -13.27 6.23
CA PRO A 46 24.75 -12.45 6.26
C PRO A 46 24.54 -11.14 5.48
N GLY A 47 24.93 -10.03 6.10
CA GLY A 47 24.82 -8.69 5.53
C GLY A 47 23.40 -8.09 5.55
N LYS A 48 22.40 -8.80 6.09
CA LYS A 48 21.00 -8.36 6.12
C LYS A 48 20.51 -8.12 7.55
N GLU A 49 19.41 -7.40 7.64
CA GLU A 49 18.68 -7.14 8.87
C GLU A 49 17.17 -7.24 8.59
N PHE A 50 16.47 -7.97 9.45
CA PHE A 50 15.01 -8.01 9.46
C PHE A 50 14.49 -6.91 10.39
N ARG A 51 13.47 -6.18 9.93
CA ARG A 51 12.82 -5.12 10.71
C ARG A 51 11.31 -5.32 10.69
N VAL A 52 10.70 -5.13 11.85
CA VAL A 52 9.26 -4.88 12.01
C VAL A 52 9.08 -3.43 12.41
N LEU A 53 8.44 -2.63 11.57
CA LEU A 53 8.11 -1.25 11.87
C LEU A 53 6.62 -1.15 12.17
N HIS A 54 6.26 -0.43 13.23
CA HIS A 54 4.90 -0.02 13.52
C HIS A 54 4.72 1.41 13.00
N THR A 55 3.95 1.55 11.94
CA THR A 55 3.82 2.78 11.19
C THR A 55 2.42 3.34 11.34
N THR A 56 2.34 4.63 11.69
CA THR A 56 1.09 5.38 11.85
C THR A 56 1.07 6.53 10.86
N TYR A 57 -0.05 6.63 10.15
CA TYR A 57 -0.39 7.75 9.29
C TYR A 57 -1.46 8.57 10.00
N ALA A 58 -1.17 9.85 10.23
CA ALA A 58 -2.16 10.83 10.66
C ALA A 58 -3.29 10.95 9.63
N PRO A 59 -4.44 11.56 9.97
CA PRO A 59 -5.48 11.85 9.00
C PRO A 59 -4.93 12.63 7.80
N GLY A 60 -5.23 12.14 6.59
CA GLY A 60 -4.70 12.68 5.33
C GLY A 60 -3.20 12.46 5.08
N GLY A 61 -2.50 11.74 5.95
CA GLY A 61 -1.08 11.41 5.78
C GLY A 61 -0.81 10.66 4.48
N GLN A 62 0.33 10.92 3.86
CA GLN A 62 0.67 10.35 2.55
C GLN A 62 2.17 10.12 2.38
N ASN A 63 2.49 9.05 1.65
CA ASN A 63 3.81 8.74 1.15
C ASN A 63 3.76 8.73 -0.39
N PRO A 64 4.31 9.77 -1.03
CA PRO A 64 4.38 9.88 -2.49
C PRO A 64 5.15 8.72 -3.13
N LYS A 65 5.25 8.75 -4.46
CA LYS A 65 5.98 7.73 -5.23
C LYS A 65 7.38 7.46 -4.66
N HIS A 66 7.64 6.21 -4.36
CA HIS A 66 8.93 5.69 -3.92
C HIS A 66 9.02 4.21 -4.31
N TYR A 67 10.19 3.62 -4.13
CA TYR A 67 10.37 2.18 -4.20
C TYR A 67 11.20 1.68 -3.02
N HIS A 68 11.18 0.36 -2.81
CA HIS A 68 12.04 -0.32 -1.84
C HIS A 68 13.12 -1.11 -2.60
N PRO A 69 14.39 -1.13 -2.15
CA PRO A 69 15.40 -2.04 -2.69
C PRO A 69 15.21 -3.48 -2.21
N SER A 70 14.29 -3.69 -1.26
CA SER A 70 14.00 -4.94 -0.58
C SER A 70 12.52 -5.34 -0.73
N HIS A 71 12.21 -6.58 -0.34
CA HIS A 71 10.82 -7.00 -0.13
C HIS A 71 10.23 -6.34 1.11
N VAL A 72 9.00 -5.87 0.99
CA VAL A 72 8.20 -5.35 2.11
C VAL A 72 6.84 -6.02 2.11
N VAL A 73 6.38 -6.44 3.28
CA VAL A 73 4.98 -6.81 3.50
C VAL A 73 4.36 -5.80 4.43
N PHE A 74 3.25 -5.20 4.00
CA PHE A 74 2.40 -4.35 4.83
C PHE A 74 1.28 -5.20 5.43
N TYR A 75 0.94 -4.99 6.69
CA TYR A 75 -0.22 -5.62 7.36
C TYR A 75 -0.98 -4.57 8.17
N VAL A 76 -2.25 -4.33 7.82
CA VAL A 76 -3.03 -3.25 8.42
C VAL A 76 -3.58 -3.67 9.79
N LEU A 77 -3.40 -2.80 10.79
CA LEU A 77 -3.87 -2.98 12.16
C LEU A 77 -5.13 -2.14 12.45
N GLU A 78 -5.19 -0.91 11.94
CA GLU A 78 -6.25 0.05 12.24
C GLU A 78 -6.49 0.98 11.04
N GLY A 79 -7.72 1.45 10.87
CA GLY A 79 -8.08 2.40 9.81
C GLY A 79 -8.07 1.77 8.42
N SER A 80 -7.93 2.61 7.39
CA SER A 80 -7.85 2.14 6.00
C SER A 80 -6.86 2.97 5.20
N GLY A 81 -6.09 2.30 4.36
CA GLY A 81 -5.10 2.95 3.49
C GLY A 81 -5.29 2.56 2.05
N VAL A 82 -4.89 3.47 1.16
CA VAL A 82 -4.89 3.24 -0.28
C VAL A 82 -3.46 3.08 -0.73
N TRP A 83 -3.14 1.95 -1.35
CA TRP A 83 -1.86 1.67 -2.00
C TRP A 83 -2.05 1.70 -3.51
N GLN A 84 -1.09 2.28 -4.22
CA GLN A 84 -1.11 2.32 -5.67
C GLN A 84 0.27 1.99 -6.22
N GLU A 85 0.37 0.86 -6.93
CA GLU A 85 1.52 0.53 -7.76
C GLU A 85 1.45 1.33 -9.07
N GLU A 86 2.59 1.78 -9.57
CA GLU A 86 2.67 2.51 -10.83
C GLU A 86 2.11 1.68 -11.99
N GLY A 87 1.21 2.29 -12.77
CA GLY A 87 0.55 1.63 -13.89
C GLY A 87 -0.59 0.68 -13.51
N LYS A 88 -0.99 0.61 -12.23
CA LYS A 88 -2.12 -0.20 -11.77
C LYS A 88 -3.18 0.63 -11.05
N ASP A 89 -4.37 0.06 -10.97
CA ASP A 89 -5.45 0.60 -10.16
C ASP A 89 -5.08 0.53 -8.67
N PRO A 90 -5.50 1.53 -7.87
CA PRO A 90 -5.24 1.53 -6.44
C PRO A 90 -6.03 0.42 -5.74
N VAL A 91 -5.43 -0.13 -4.69
CA VAL A 91 -6.07 -1.07 -3.78
C VAL A 91 -6.27 -0.41 -2.41
N THR A 92 -7.41 -0.66 -1.80
CA THR A 92 -7.72 -0.19 -0.44
C THR A 92 -7.59 -1.35 0.51
N LEU A 93 -6.75 -1.20 1.53
CA LEU A 93 -6.56 -2.19 2.59
C LEU A 93 -7.26 -1.76 3.88
N LYS A 94 -7.73 -2.74 4.64
CA LYS A 94 -8.44 -2.65 5.92
C LYS A 94 -7.79 -3.55 6.96
N PRO A 95 -8.15 -3.45 8.26
CA PRO A 95 -7.51 -4.22 9.31
C PRO A 95 -7.58 -5.73 9.03
N GLY A 96 -6.45 -6.41 9.20
CA GLY A 96 -6.30 -7.84 8.88
C GLY A 96 -5.82 -8.14 7.46
N GLU A 97 -5.80 -7.15 6.56
CA GLU A 97 -5.34 -7.33 5.19
C GLU A 97 -3.85 -7.00 5.04
N SER A 98 -3.22 -7.58 4.02
CA SER A 98 -1.80 -7.38 3.73
C SER A 98 -1.52 -7.17 2.25
N LEU A 99 -0.39 -6.53 1.98
CA LEU A 99 0.11 -6.32 0.62
C LEU A 99 1.62 -6.55 0.58
N HIS A 100 2.05 -7.34 -0.40
CA HIS A 100 3.47 -7.53 -0.70
C HIS A 100 3.93 -6.56 -1.78
N VAL A 101 5.06 -5.92 -1.53
CA VAL A 101 5.76 -5.08 -2.50
C VAL A 101 7.15 -5.64 -2.74
N ARG A 102 7.49 -5.85 -4.01
CA ARG A 102 8.79 -6.39 -4.43
C ARG A 102 9.82 -5.27 -4.59
N PRO A 103 11.12 -5.61 -4.52
CA PRO A 103 12.20 -4.69 -4.86
C PRO A 103 11.95 -3.96 -6.19
N GLY A 104 12.18 -2.65 -6.20
CA GLY A 104 12.07 -1.81 -7.39
C GLY A 104 10.64 -1.48 -7.84
N MET A 105 9.60 -2.02 -7.19
CA MET A 105 8.23 -1.63 -7.50
C MET A 105 7.97 -0.21 -7.03
N VAL A 106 7.73 0.71 -7.98
CA VAL A 106 7.32 2.08 -7.68
C VAL A 106 5.87 2.07 -7.20
N HIS A 107 5.64 2.63 -6.03
CA HIS A 107 4.31 2.76 -5.44
C HIS A 107 4.15 4.03 -4.63
N ALA A 108 2.90 4.37 -4.33
CA ALA A 108 2.54 5.40 -3.36
C ALA A 108 1.49 4.84 -2.42
N HIS A 109 1.37 5.42 -1.24
CA HIS A 109 0.29 5.06 -0.32
C HIS A 109 -0.11 6.21 0.58
N ARG A 110 -1.36 6.21 1.01
CA ARG A 110 -1.94 7.28 1.83
C ARG A 110 -2.98 6.73 2.78
N ASN A 111 -3.24 7.49 3.84
CA ASN A 111 -4.41 7.30 4.66
C ASN A 111 -5.67 7.59 3.82
N ALA A 112 -6.64 6.68 3.86
CA ALA A 112 -7.91 6.86 3.17
C ALA A 112 -8.80 7.89 3.86
N SER A 113 -8.60 8.11 5.17
CA SER A 113 -9.38 9.01 6.00
C SER A 113 -8.71 10.38 6.19
N THR A 114 -9.53 11.43 6.29
CA THR A 114 -9.13 12.78 6.68
C THR A 114 -9.47 13.11 8.13
N THR A 115 -10.06 12.17 8.88
CA THR A 115 -10.40 12.34 10.31
C THR A 115 -9.78 11.29 11.22
N GLU A 116 -9.57 10.08 10.71
CA GLU A 116 -9.07 8.94 11.48
C GLU A 116 -7.62 8.60 11.10
N GLN A 117 -6.89 7.98 12.00
CA GLN A 117 -5.55 7.46 11.73
C GLN A 117 -5.59 6.15 10.93
N LEU A 118 -4.47 5.82 10.30
CA LEU A 118 -4.17 4.50 9.73
C LEU A 118 -2.94 3.95 10.45
N VAL A 119 -3.00 2.68 10.86
CA VAL A 119 -1.90 1.98 11.51
C VAL A 119 -1.63 0.66 10.82
N PHE A 120 -0.36 0.37 10.52
CA PHE A 120 0.05 -0.89 9.93
C PHE A 120 1.45 -1.31 10.39
N LEU A 121 1.76 -2.59 10.22
CA LEU A 121 3.10 -3.12 10.35
C LEU A 121 3.78 -3.19 8.98
N GLU A 122 5.07 -2.91 8.96
CA GLU A 122 5.96 -3.18 7.82
C GLU A 122 6.95 -4.27 8.23
N PHE A 123 6.98 -5.35 7.47
CA PHE A 123 7.98 -6.39 7.59
C PHE A 123 8.96 -6.26 6.44
N VAL A 124 10.23 -5.99 6.73
CA VAL A 124 11.24 -5.75 5.70
C VAL A 124 12.54 -6.48 6.02
N ILE A 125 13.15 -7.05 4.99
CA ILE A 125 14.53 -7.54 5.02
C ILE A 125 15.37 -6.60 4.18
N VAL A 126 16.22 -5.79 4.82
CA VAL A 126 17.13 -4.87 4.11
C VAL A 126 18.57 -5.33 4.22
N ASP A 127 19.43 -4.79 3.37
CA ASP A 127 20.86 -4.83 3.64
C ASP A 127 21.20 -3.90 4.81
N LYS A 128 22.16 -4.31 5.64
CA LYS A 128 22.59 -3.53 6.82
C LYS A 128 23.05 -2.13 6.40
N GLY A 129 22.62 -1.12 7.15
CA GLY A 129 22.94 0.29 6.85
C GLY A 129 22.17 0.89 5.67
N GLN A 130 21.39 0.11 4.92
CA GLN A 130 20.60 0.62 3.81
C GLN A 130 19.27 1.22 4.28
N ARG A 131 18.87 2.31 3.61
CA ARG A 131 17.52 2.87 3.72
C ARG A 131 16.50 1.91 3.09
N SER A 132 15.36 1.73 3.76
CA SER A 132 14.26 0.89 3.25
C SER A 132 13.55 1.52 2.05
N THR A 133 13.59 2.84 1.89
CA THR A 133 12.83 3.57 0.86
C THR A 133 13.72 4.48 0.03
N VAL A 134 13.47 4.52 -1.28
CA VAL A 134 14.08 5.49 -2.21
C VAL A 134 12.97 6.32 -2.84
N PRO A 135 12.90 7.64 -2.57
CA PRO A 135 11.91 8.52 -3.17
C PRO A 135 12.08 8.66 -4.68
N MET A 136 10.96 8.72 -5.42
CA MET A 136 10.95 9.16 -6.81
C MET A 136 10.83 10.68 -6.85
N ARG A 137 11.60 11.32 -7.75
CA ARG A 137 11.58 12.77 -7.97
C ARG A 137 10.68 13.12 -9.15
#